data_AF-A0A964NWW8-F1
#
_entry.id   AF-A0A964NWW8-F1
#
_cell.length_a   1.000
_cell.length_b   1.000
_cell.length_c   1.000
_cell.angle_alpha   90.00
_cell.angle_beta   90.00
_cell.angle_gamma   90.00
#
_symmetry.space_group_name_H-M   'P 1'
#
loop_
_entity.id
_entity.type
_entity.pdbx_description
1 polymer ?
#
loop_
_entity_poly.entity_id
_entity_poly.type
_entity_poly.pdbx_seq_one_letter_code
_entity_poly.pdbx_strand_id
1 'polypeptide(L)'
;MPNPTAHLDIALELSEHLSRRVIEANLGSFLLGSCAPDVRVITRGQRDDTHFAPLSNSTIGAGATNLFVAYPNLSHAAALSGPTQAFMAGYISHLVADEAWIIQIYRPYFANRDLFHDPVEANVMDRALQLDLDRCVREKRLGMKAVADRFPDANDGVSVDFLPDETLTEWREWLIGLTQREFTWERLRGLATRRQDTQEHDRAKLIADSFLADPSQSLERIYDIVPKSALVSYRQTIAQEWARIVREYLP
;
A
#
# COMPACT_ATOMS: atom_id res chain seq x y z
N MET A 1 -1.98 7.41 -1.21
CA MET A 1 -1.21 6.16 -1.33
C MET A 1 -2.18 5.03 -1.08
N PRO A 2 -2.06 3.91 -1.82
CA PRO A 2 -3.02 2.80 -1.76
C PRO A 2 -3.24 2.32 -0.33
N ASN A 3 -4.43 1.79 -0.03
CA ASN A 3 -4.69 1.19 1.28
C ASN A 3 -4.06 -0.21 1.36
N PRO A 4 -3.90 -0.80 2.56
CA PRO A 4 -3.34 -2.14 2.73
C PRO A 4 -4.04 -3.22 1.88
N THR A 5 -5.36 -3.11 1.65
CA THR A 5 -6.10 -4.02 0.76
C THR A 5 -5.54 -4.02 -0.67
N ALA A 6 -5.22 -2.86 -1.23
CA ALA A 6 -4.59 -2.75 -2.54
C ALA A 6 -3.16 -3.32 -2.54
N HIS A 7 -2.39 -3.10 -1.48
CA HIS A 7 -1.04 -3.66 -1.35
C HIS A 7 -1.04 -5.19 -1.30
N LEU A 8 -2.02 -5.82 -0.64
CA LEU A 8 -2.17 -7.28 -0.65
C LEU A 8 -2.42 -7.83 -2.05
N ASP A 9 -3.29 -7.18 -2.83
CA ASP A 9 -3.54 -7.60 -4.20
C ASP A 9 -2.32 -7.40 -5.12
N ILE A 10 -1.63 -6.26 -4.99
CA ILE A 10 -0.36 -6.00 -5.69
C ILE A 10 0.65 -7.12 -5.36
N ALA A 11 0.86 -7.41 -4.08
CA ALA A 11 1.79 -8.44 -3.65
C ALA A 11 1.44 -9.81 -4.27
N LEU A 12 0.18 -10.22 -4.23
CA LEU A 12 -0.26 -11.47 -4.86
C LEU A 12 0.06 -11.50 -6.37
N GLU A 13 -0.27 -10.44 -7.11
CA GLU A 13 0.08 -10.33 -8.54
C GLU A 13 1.59 -10.43 -8.77
N LEU A 14 2.40 -9.80 -7.92
CA LEU A 14 3.86 -9.84 -8.01
C LEU A 14 4.42 -11.24 -7.74
N SER A 15 3.85 -11.97 -6.77
CA SER A 15 4.24 -13.34 -6.45
C SER A 15 3.94 -14.31 -7.60
N GLU A 16 2.87 -14.04 -8.37
CA GLU A 16 2.53 -14.78 -9.58
C GLU A 16 3.46 -14.40 -10.76
N HIS A 17 3.90 -13.14 -10.83
CA HIS A 17 4.77 -12.63 -11.90
C HIS A 17 6.24 -13.05 -11.76
N LEU A 18 6.76 -13.10 -10.53
CA LEU A 18 8.12 -13.53 -10.21
C LEU A 18 8.10 -14.70 -9.24
N SER A 19 7.85 -15.89 -9.77
CA SER A 19 7.93 -17.14 -9.02
C SER A 19 9.31 -17.33 -8.40
N ARG A 20 9.39 -17.18 -7.09
CA ARG A 20 10.59 -17.44 -6.28
C ARG A 20 10.21 -18.42 -5.19
N ARG A 21 10.93 -19.54 -5.12
CA ARG A 21 10.68 -20.62 -4.15
C ARG A 21 10.58 -20.11 -2.71
N VAL A 22 11.41 -19.14 -2.33
CA VAL A 22 11.38 -18.57 -0.97
C VAL A 22 10.10 -17.76 -0.70
N ILE A 23 9.58 -17.04 -1.69
CA ILE A 23 8.31 -16.31 -1.57
C ILE A 23 7.14 -17.29 -1.53
N GLU A 24 7.11 -18.27 -2.43
CA GLU A 24 6.05 -19.29 -2.49
C GLU A 24 5.95 -20.10 -1.19
N ALA A 25 7.09 -20.50 -0.62
CA ALA A 25 7.15 -21.24 0.64
C ALA A 25 6.77 -20.39 1.86
N ASN A 26 6.87 -19.05 1.76
CA ASN A 26 6.64 -18.13 2.88
C ASN A 26 5.65 -17.01 2.49
N LEU A 27 4.59 -17.37 1.75
CA LEU A 27 3.67 -16.39 1.17
C LEU A 27 3.00 -15.52 2.25
N GLY A 28 2.69 -16.07 3.43
CA GLY A 28 2.17 -15.32 4.56
C GLY A 28 3.08 -14.16 4.99
N SER A 29 4.38 -14.45 5.18
CA SER A 29 5.38 -13.45 5.55
C SER A 29 5.56 -12.38 4.47
N PHE A 30 5.53 -12.78 3.19
CA PHE A 30 5.56 -11.85 2.07
C PHE A 30 4.37 -10.88 2.07
N LEU A 31 3.15 -11.39 2.29
CA LEU A 31 1.94 -10.55 2.39
C LEU A 31 1.93 -9.66 3.63
N LEU A 32 2.46 -10.15 4.76
CA LEU A 32 2.65 -9.33 5.95
C LEU A 32 3.62 -8.17 5.67
N GLY A 33 4.75 -8.47 5.03
CA GLY A 33 5.75 -7.48 4.62
C GLY A 33 5.19 -6.42 3.68
N SER A 34 4.32 -6.79 2.74
CA SER A 34 3.72 -5.83 1.78
C SER A 34 2.78 -4.82 2.41
N CYS A 35 2.43 -4.99 3.69
CA CYS A 35 1.62 -4.05 4.44
C CYS A 35 2.36 -3.47 5.65
N ALA A 36 3.50 -4.03 6.06
CA ALA A 36 4.21 -3.65 7.28
C ALA A 36 4.63 -2.17 7.37
N PRO A 37 4.97 -1.45 6.28
CA PRO A 37 5.25 -0.01 6.39
C PRO A 37 4.06 0.79 6.94
N ASP A 38 2.83 0.31 6.76
CA ASP A 38 1.60 0.95 7.23
C ASP A 38 1.24 0.63 8.69
N VAL A 39 2.10 -0.06 9.44
CA VAL A 39 1.88 -0.42 10.86
C VAL A 39 1.60 0.79 11.77
N ARG A 40 1.94 2.00 11.30
CA ARG A 40 1.54 3.26 11.92
C ARG A 40 0.04 3.43 12.12
N VAL A 41 -0.79 2.66 11.42
CA VAL A 41 -2.24 2.59 11.66
C VAL A 41 -2.55 2.16 13.10
N ILE A 42 -1.74 1.27 13.68
CA ILE A 42 -1.89 0.81 15.08
C ILE A 42 -0.92 1.53 16.03
N THR A 43 0.32 1.81 15.60
CA THR A 43 1.34 2.41 16.49
C THR A 43 1.27 3.93 16.58
N ARG A 44 0.57 4.60 15.64
CA ARG A 44 0.51 6.08 15.50
C ARG A 44 1.88 6.74 15.27
N GLY A 45 2.88 5.98 14.80
CA GLY A 45 4.22 6.48 14.47
C GLY A 45 4.28 7.42 13.25
N GLN A 46 5.47 7.95 12.96
CA GLN A 46 5.69 8.76 11.76
C GLN A 46 5.78 7.86 10.54
N ARG A 47 5.48 8.42 9.36
CA ARG A 47 5.58 7.66 8.09
C ARG A 47 7.03 7.33 7.77
N ASP A 48 7.91 8.30 7.97
CA ASP A 48 9.31 8.22 7.54
C ASP A 48 10.08 7.14 8.30
N ASP A 49 9.64 6.78 9.51
CA ASP A 49 10.18 5.69 10.34
C ASP A 49 10.11 4.32 9.65
N THR A 50 9.13 4.12 8.75
CA THR A 50 8.87 2.83 8.10
C THR A 50 8.88 2.89 6.58
N HIS A 51 8.77 4.08 5.98
CA HIS A 51 8.79 4.20 4.52
C HIS A 51 10.17 4.53 3.96
N PHE A 52 11.12 4.95 4.82
CA PHE A 52 12.52 5.20 4.46
C PHE A 52 12.75 6.22 3.33
N ALA A 53 11.72 6.97 2.93
CA ALA A 53 11.80 8.00 1.91
C ALA A 53 10.77 9.11 2.20
N PRO A 54 11.17 10.39 2.09
CA PRO A 54 10.26 11.51 2.32
C PRO A 54 9.21 11.60 1.21
N LEU A 55 8.07 12.22 1.49
CA LEU A 55 7.01 12.45 0.50
C LEU A 55 7.44 13.34 -0.68
N SER A 56 8.56 14.05 -0.56
CA SER A 56 9.19 14.84 -1.64
C SER A 56 10.02 13.98 -2.61
N ASN A 57 10.28 12.72 -2.29
CA ASN A 57 11.06 11.80 -3.14
C ASN A 57 10.46 11.68 -4.55
N SER A 58 11.30 11.67 -5.58
CA SER A 58 10.91 11.54 -6.99
C SER A 58 11.50 10.29 -7.65
N THR A 59 12.08 9.39 -6.88
CA THR A 59 12.74 8.18 -7.37
C THR A 59 12.05 6.93 -6.83
N ILE A 60 11.57 6.05 -7.71
CA ILE A 60 11.03 4.74 -7.32
C ILE A 60 12.19 3.82 -6.91
N GLY A 61 12.04 3.11 -5.79
CA GLY A 61 13.07 2.27 -5.17
C GLY A 61 13.95 2.99 -4.13
N ALA A 62 13.74 4.30 -3.89
CA ALA A 62 14.58 5.05 -2.95
C ALA A 62 14.38 4.55 -1.51
N GLY A 63 13.14 4.29 -1.10
CA GLY A 63 12.83 3.73 0.21
C GLY A 63 13.52 2.39 0.45
N ALA A 64 13.52 1.49 -0.54
CA ALA A 64 14.22 0.20 -0.44
C ALA A 64 15.75 0.38 -0.31
N THR A 65 16.32 1.33 -1.06
CA THR A 65 17.75 1.67 -0.95
C THR A 65 18.09 2.18 0.44
N ASN A 66 17.31 3.14 0.95
CA ASN A 66 17.53 3.75 2.25
C ASN A 66 17.30 2.78 3.41
N LEU A 67 16.33 1.87 3.28
CA LEU A 67 16.11 0.76 4.22
C LEU A 67 17.37 -0.08 4.39
N PHE A 68 18.02 -0.46 3.29
CA PHE A 68 19.26 -1.25 3.35
C PHE A 68 20.48 -0.46 3.82
N VAL A 69 20.49 0.87 3.63
CA VAL A 69 21.50 1.74 4.25
C VAL A 69 21.30 1.82 5.77
N ALA A 70 20.06 1.96 6.23
CA ALA A 70 19.73 2.04 7.65
C ALA A 70 19.92 0.69 8.38
N TYR A 71 19.64 -0.42 7.69
CA TYR A 71 19.74 -1.78 8.23
C TYR A 71 20.58 -2.70 7.32
N PRO A 72 21.92 -2.56 7.30
CA PRO A 72 22.79 -3.29 6.38
C PRO A 72 22.74 -4.81 6.53
N ASN A 73 22.39 -5.34 7.71
CA ASN A 73 22.23 -6.78 7.89
C ASN A 73 21.09 -7.35 7.03
N LEU A 74 20.06 -6.55 6.76
CA LEU A 74 18.90 -6.99 5.98
C LEU A 74 19.15 -7.01 4.46
N SER A 75 20.24 -6.38 3.97
CA SER A 75 20.61 -6.44 2.55
C SER A 75 21.31 -7.75 2.17
N HIS A 76 21.82 -8.49 3.16
CA HIS A 76 22.52 -9.77 2.96
C HIS A 76 21.53 -10.93 3.00
N ALA A 77 20.64 -11.04 2.01
CA ALA A 77 19.51 -11.99 2.00
C ALA A 77 19.92 -13.45 2.30
N ALA A 78 21.08 -13.90 1.83
CA ALA A 78 21.58 -15.26 2.05
C ALA A 78 21.84 -15.60 3.54
N ALA A 79 22.01 -14.60 4.40
CA ALA A 79 22.18 -14.78 5.85
C ALA A 79 20.84 -14.76 6.61
N LEU A 80 19.73 -14.47 5.93
CA LEU A 80 18.41 -14.32 6.55
C LEU A 80 17.59 -15.61 6.44
N SER A 81 16.65 -15.79 7.37
CA SER A 81 15.65 -16.87 7.30
C SER A 81 14.75 -16.72 6.07
N GLY A 82 14.19 -17.82 5.57
CA GLY A 82 13.22 -17.79 4.47
C GLY A 82 12.02 -16.86 4.72
N PRO A 83 11.39 -16.89 5.91
CA PRO A 83 10.35 -15.94 6.29
C PRO A 83 10.81 -14.48 6.21
N THR A 84 12.02 -14.17 6.71
CA THR A 84 12.56 -12.80 6.67
C THR A 84 12.84 -12.34 5.23
N GLN A 85 13.42 -13.21 4.38
CA GLN A 85 13.63 -12.90 2.96
C GLN A 85 12.31 -12.58 2.25
N ALA A 86 11.29 -13.40 2.48
CA ALA A 86 9.96 -13.20 1.90
C ALA A 86 9.31 -11.92 2.44
N PHE A 87 9.37 -11.69 3.75
CA PHE A 87 8.90 -10.45 4.37
C PHE A 87 9.54 -9.21 3.76
N MET A 88 10.87 -9.20 3.60
CA MET A 88 11.59 -8.07 3.00
C MET A 88 11.23 -7.86 1.52
N ALA A 89 11.07 -8.93 0.74
CA ALA A 89 10.57 -8.82 -0.63
C ALA A 89 9.16 -8.20 -0.66
N GLY A 90 8.30 -8.55 0.30
CA GLY A 90 6.99 -7.93 0.50
C GLY A 90 7.11 -6.45 0.85
N TYR A 91 7.97 -6.12 1.81
CA TYR A 91 8.25 -4.76 2.24
C TYR A 91 8.68 -3.86 1.08
N ILE A 92 9.59 -4.33 0.23
CA ILE A 92 10.02 -3.63 -0.98
C ILE A 92 8.84 -3.36 -1.92
N SER A 93 7.91 -4.32 -2.07
CA SER A 93 6.72 -4.12 -2.93
C SER A 93 5.86 -2.97 -2.46
N HIS A 94 5.73 -2.79 -1.15
CA HIS A 94 5.01 -1.68 -0.56
C HIS A 94 5.68 -0.35 -0.89
N LEU A 95 6.99 -0.24 -0.61
CA LEU A 95 7.74 0.99 -0.83
C LEU A 95 7.67 1.43 -2.29
N VAL A 96 7.88 0.48 -3.22
CA VAL A 96 7.79 0.73 -4.66
C VAL A 96 6.38 1.18 -5.05
N ALA A 97 5.33 0.55 -4.52
CA ALA A 97 3.95 0.92 -4.82
C ALA A 97 3.60 2.33 -4.33
N ASP A 98 4.03 2.69 -3.12
CA ASP A 98 3.79 4.00 -2.55
C ASP A 98 4.49 5.11 -3.34
N GLU A 99 5.77 4.91 -3.66
CA GLU A 99 6.55 5.85 -4.45
C GLU A 99 5.99 6.01 -5.87
N ALA A 100 5.62 4.90 -6.51
CA ALA A 100 4.97 4.92 -7.82
C ALA A 100 3.62 5.65 -7.76
N TRP A 101 2.82 5.47 -6.70
CA TRP A 101 1.55 6.20 -6.55
C TRP A 101 1.79 7.71 -6.45
N ILE A 102 2.77 8.13 -5.64
CA ILE A 102 3.11 9.55 -5.49
C ILE A 102 3.52 10.14 -6.84
N ILE A 103 4.41 9.46 -7.56
CA ILE A 103 5.06 9.98 -8.76
C ILE A 103 4.12 9.95 -9.98
N GLN A 104 3.34 8.87 -10.14
CA GLN A 104 2.56 8.62 -11.36
C GLN A 104 1.07 8.95 -11.21
N ILE A 105 0.52 8.94 -10.00
CA ILE A 105 -0.92 9.16 -9.76
C ILE A 105 -1.16 10.46 -8.98
N TYR A 106 -0.60 10.59 -7.77
CA TYR A 106 -0.92 11.73 -6.92
C TYR A 106 -0.41 13.05 -7.50
N ARG A 107 0.87 13.14 -7.86
CA ARG A 107 1.45 14.41 -8.35
C ARG A 107 0.91 14.85 -9.72
N PRO A 108 0.81 13.99 -10.74
CA PRO A 108 0.37 14.41 -12.06
C PRO A 108 -1.10 14.82 -12.11
N TYR A 109 -1.93 14.24 -11.23
CA TYR A 109 -3.38 14.43 -11.24
C TYR A 109 -3.88 15.22 -10.03
N PHE A 110 -3.79 14.67 -8.81
CA PHE A 110 -4.40 15.27 -7.61
C PHE A 110 -3.62 16.46 -7.03
N ALA A 111 -2.32 16.55 -7.29
CA ALA A 111 -1.53 17.73 -6.93
C ALA A 111 -1.57 18.82 -8.01
N ASN A 112 -2.07 18.51 -9.21
CA ASN A 112 -2.15 19.42 -10.33
C ASN A 112 -3.35 20.36 -10.17
N ARG A 113 -3.07 21.66 -10.02
CA ARG A 113 -4.10 22.69 -9.76
C ARG A 113 -4.88 23.10 -11.00
N ASP A 114 -4.44 22.70 -12.19
CA ASP A 114 -5.19 22.87 -13.44
C ASP A 114 -6.27 21.79 -13.59
N LEU A 115 -6.06 20.62 -12.99
CA LEU A 115 -7.03 19.51 -13.00
C LEU A 115 -7.95 19.55 -11.77
N PHE A 116 -7.38 19.83 -10.60
CA PHE A 116 -8.12 20.03 -9.35
C PHE A 116 -7.75 21.37 -8.72
N HIS A 117 -8.58 22.38 -8.97
CA HIS A 117 -8.40 23.71 -8.39
C HIS A 117 -8.41 23.69 -6.86
N ASP A 118 -9.30 22.89 -6.25
CA ASP A 118 -9.40 22.76 -4.81
C ASP A 118 -8.53 21.62 -4.26
N PRO A 119 -7.52 21.90 -3.41
CA PRO A 119 -6.69 20.86 -2.81
C PRO A 119 -7.44 19.95 -1.85
N VAL A 120 -8.50 20.44 -1.19
CA VAL A 120 -9.29 19.62 -0.26
C VAL A 120 -10.06 18.57 -1.05
N GLU A 121 -10.79 18.99 -2.08
CA GLU A 121 -11.46 18.09 -3.02
C GLU A 121 -10.49 17.07 -3.64
N ALA A 122 -9.34 17.51 -4.15
CA ALA A 122 -8.35 16.62 -4.76
C ALA A 122 -7.91 15.50 -3.81
N ASN A 123 -7.66 15.83 -2.54
CA ASN A 123 -7.28 14.86 -1.53
C ASN A 123 -8.43 13.89 -1.19
N VAL A 124 -9.68 14.35 -1.15
CA VAL A 124 -10.84 13.47 -0.95
C VAL A 124 -11.03 12.54 -2.15
N MET A 125 -10.86 13.04 -3.38
CA MET A 125 -10.95 12.22 -4.59
C MET A 125 -9.80 11.20 -4.70
N ASP A 126 -8.57 11.54 -4.27
CA ASP A 126 -7.47 10.57 -4.11
C ASP A 126 -7.85 9.43 -3.16
N ARG A 127 -8.55 9.73 -2.05
CA ARG A 127 -9.07 8.71 -1.13
C ARG A 127 -10.21 7.90 -1.71
N ALA A 128 -11.10 8.52 -2.47
CA ALA A 128 -12.17 7.82 -3.16
C ALA A 128 -11.61 6.84 -4.20
N LEU A 129 -10.60 7.24 -4.97
CA LEU A 129 -9.91 6.36 -5.92
C LEU A 129 -9.24 5.17 -5.21
N GLN A 130 -8.57 5.40 -4.08
CA GLN A 130 -8.00 4.31 -3.27
C GLN A 130 -9.05 3.35 -2.72
N LEU A 131 -10.25 3.84 -2.35
CA LEU A 131 -11.36 2.97 -1.96
C LEU A 131 -11.93 2.19 -3.14
N ASP A 132 -11.95 2.75 -4.35
CA ASP A 132 -12.34 2.01 -5.53
C ASP A 132 -11.38 0.85 -5.83
N LEU A 133 -10.08 1.04 -5.60
CA LEU A 133 -9.10 -0.06 -5.65
C LEU A 133 -9.47 -1.14 -4.62
N ASP A 134 -9.79 -0.78 -3.37
CA ASP A 134 -10.24 -1.75 -2.36
C ASP A 134 -11.47 -2.53 -2.82
N ARG A 135 -12.47 -1.84 -3.41
CA ARG A 135 -13.69 -2.44 -3.95
C ARG A 135 -13.36 -3.49 -5.02
N CYS A 136 -12.55 -3.08 -6.01
CA CYS A 136 -12.14 -3.96 -7.10
C CYS A 136 -11.36 -5.18 -6.60
N VAL A 137 -10.49 -5.01 -5.61
CA VAL A 137 -9.75 -6.13 -5.00
C VAL A 137 -10.71 -7.12 -4.34
N ARG A 138 -11.73 -6.65 -3.61
CA ARG A 138 -12.67 -7.57 -2.96
C ARG A 138 -13.52 -8.34 -3.95
N GLU A 139 -13.93 -7.70 -5.05
CA GLU A 139 -14.61 -8.37 -6.16
C GLU A 139 -13.71 -9.43 -6.81
N LYS A 140 -12.48 -9.04 -7.16
CA LYS A 140 -11.48 -9.91 -7.80
C LYS A 140 -11.07 -11.10 -6.92
N ARG A 141 -10.90 -10.89 -5.61
CA ARG A 141 -10.37 -11.88 -4.66
C ARG A 141 -11.47 -12.56 -3.83
N LEU A 142 -12.71 -12.58 -4.31
CA LEU A 142 -13.87 -13.25 -3.69
C LEU A 142 -13.98 -12.97 -2.18
N GLY A 143 -13.90 -11.70 -1.80
CA GLY A 143 -13.98 -11.27 -0.40
C GLY A 143 -12.72 -11.49 0.44
N MET A 144 -11.56 -11.79 -0.19
CA MET A 144 -10.24 -11.91 0.46
C MET A 144 -10.08 -13.07 1.45
N LYS A 145 -11.00 -14.04 1.47
CA LYS A 145 -10.94 -15.19 2.40
C LYS A 145 -9.63 -15.98 2.28
N ALA A 146 -9.23 -16.31 1.04
CA ALA A 146 -7.98 -17.03 0.80
C ALA A 146 -6.72 -16.25 1.19
N VAL A 147 -6.81 -14.92 1.31
CA VAL A 147 -5.72 -14.07 1.81
C VAL A 147 -5.67 -14.14 3.33
N ALA A 148 -6.82 -14.11 4.00
CA ALA A 148 -6.93 -14.28 5.46
C ALA A 148 -6.26 -15.57 5.93
N ASP A 149 -6.47 -16.67 5.20
CA ASP A 149 -5.92 -17.99 5.49
C ASP A 149 -4.39 -18.06 5.41
N ARG A 150 -3.71 -17.02 4.91
CA ARG A 150 -2.23 -16.94 4.84
C ARG A 150 -1.59 -16.29 6.07
N PHE A 151 -2.37 -15.67 6.94
CA PHE A 151 -1.85 -14.90 8.06
C PHE A 151 -1.57 -15.63 9.38
N PRO A 152 -2.19 -16.78 9.75
CA PRO A 152 -2.07 -17.34 11.11
C PRO A 152 -0.66 -17.47 11.67
N ASP A 153 0.35 -17.68 10.82
CA ASP A 153 1.77 -17.84 11.21
C ASP A 153 2.69 -16.90 10.41
N ALA A 154 2.16 -15.78 9.88
CA ALA A 154 2.89 -14.97 8.90
C ALA A 154 4.13 -14.23 9.46
N ASN A 155 4.17 -13.94 10.76
CA ASN A 155 5.34 -13.33 11.41
C ASN A 155 6.33 -14.38 11.95
N ASP A 156 6.00 -15.67 11.94
CA ASP A 156 6.85 -16.70 12.51
C ASP A 156 8.20 -16.77 11.79
N GLY A 157 9.29 -16.57 12.55
CA GLY A 157 10.64 -16.57 12.01
C GLY A 157 11.01 -15.33 11.19
N VAL A 158 10.15 -14.31 11.14
CA VAL A 158 10.49 -12.97 10.63
C VAL A 158 11.30 -12.23 11.69
N SER A 159 12.47 -11.71 11.31
CA SER A 159 13.32 -10.93 12.21
C SER A 159 13.82 -9.68 11.50
N VAL A 160 13.35 -8.52 11.95
CA VAL A 160 13.78 -7.20 11.47
C VAL A 160 13.97 -6.27 12.66
N ASP A 161 15.10 -5.57 12.72
CA ASP A 161 15.49 -4.80 13.92
C ASP A 161 14.59 -3.58 14.20
N PHE A 162 13.85 -3.11 13.18
CA PHE A 162 13.05 -1.88 13.25
C PHE A 162 11.56 -2.09 13.54
N LEU A 163 11.10 -3.35 13.57
CA LEU A 163 9.74 -3.70 13.97
C LEU A 163 9.79 -4.82 15.01
N PRO A 164 9.43 -4.54 16.28
CA PRO A 164 9.33 -5.58 17.31
C PRO A 164 8.33 -6.67 16.93
N ASP A 165 8.59 -7.91 17.36
CA ASP A 165 7.72 -9.06 17.05
C ASP A 165 6.30 -8.88 17.61
N GLU A 166 6.16 -8.24 18.77
CA GLU A 166 4.85 -7.92 19.35
C GLU A 166 4.05 -6.98 18.43
N THR A 167 4.75 -6.02 17.80
CA THR A 167 4.14 -5.09 16.84
C THR A 167 3.76 -5.80 15.54
N LEU A 168 4.57 -6.74 15.05
CA LEU A 168 4.23 -7.56 13.89
C LEU A 168 3.04 -8.48 14.16
N THR A 169 2.94 -9.02 15.37
CA THR A 169 1.81 -9.86 15.81
C THR A 169 0.52 -9.05 15.83
N GLU A 170 0.51 -7.86 16.47
CA GLU A 170 -0.64 -6.97 16.50
C GLU A 170 -1.04 -6.52 15.08
N TRP A 171 -0.05 -6.23 14.22
CA TRP A 171 -0.28 -5.84 12.84
C TRP A 171 -0.93 -6.97 12.01
N ARG A 172 -0.44 -8.20 12.17
CA ARG A 172 -0.99 -9.40 11.54
C ARG A 172 -2.45 -9.61 11.92
N GLU A 173 -2.79 -9.49 13.20
CA GLU A 173 -4.18 -9.58 13.67
C GLU A 173 -5.06 -8.48 13.08
N TRP A 174 -4.52 -7.26 12.98
CA TRP A 174 -5.23 -6.15 12.32
C TRP A 174 -5.50 -6.45 10.84
N LEU A 175 -4.54 -7.04 10.11
CA LEU A 175 -4.71 -7.44 8.71
C LEU A 175 -5.73 -8.57 8.55
N ILE A 176 -5.74 -9.56 9.45
CA ILE A 176 -6.80 -10.59 9.48
C ILE A 176 -8.17 -9.92 9.60
N GLY A 177 -8.32 -9.00 10.56
CA GLY A 177 -9.55 -8.23 10.72
C GLY A 177 -9.91 -7.40 9.48
N LEU A 178 -8.92 -6.79 8.81
CA LEU A 178 -9.14 -6.05 7.56
C LEU A 178 -9.68 -6.96 6.44
N THR A 179 -9.14 -8.16 6.29
CA THR A 179 -9.55 -9.10 5.23
C THR A 179 -11.00 -9.55 5.41
N GLN A 180 -11.48 -9.67 6.65
CA GLN A 180 -12.83 -10.12 7.00
C GLN A 180 -13.91 -9.03 6.87
N ARG A 181 -13.54 -7.75 6.82
CA ARG A 181 -14.51 -6.63 6.69
C ARG A 181 -15.13 -6.60 5.31
N GLU A 182 -16.42 -6.27 5.22
CA GLU A 182 -17.06 -5.96 3.94
C GLU A 182 -16.64 -4.59 3.40
N PHE A 183 -16.75 -4.41 2.08
CA PHE A 183 -16.56 -3.09 1.48
C PHE A 183 -17.77 -2.19 1.77
N THR A 184 -17.48 -0.93 2.08
CA THR A 184 -18.49 0.12 2.10
C THR A 184 -17.86 1.46 1.73
N TRP A 185 -18.57 2.23 0.93
CA TRP A 185 -18.20 3.59 0.56
C TRP A 185 -18.21 4.54 1.76
N GLU A 186 -18.98 4.25 2.82
CA GLU A 186 -19.04 5.06 4.04
C GLU A 186 -17.68 5.25 4.73
N ARG A 187 -16.72 4.36 4.45
CA ARG A 187 -15.31 4.52 4.87
C ARG A 187 -14.72 5.86 4.41
N LEU A 188 -15.20 6.44 3.29
CA LEU A 188 -14.71 7.70 2.77
C LEU A 188 -14.86 8.83 3.78
N ARG A 189 -15.95 8.89 4.56
CA ARG A 189 -16.15 9.93 5.59
C ARG A 189 -15.02 9.95 6.62
N GLY A 190 -14.55 8.77 7.04
CA GLY A 190 -13.46 8.63 7.99
C GLY A 190 -12.06 8.83 7.37
N LEU A 191 -11.94 8.70 6.05
CA LEU A 191 -10.69 8.90 5.32
C LEU A 191 -10.53 10.34 4.81
N ALA A 192 -11.62 11.06 4.57
CA ALA A 192 -11.64 12.38 3.94
C ALA A 192 -10.86 13.43 4.72
N THR A 193 -10.85 13.35 6.06
CA THR A 193 -10.12 14.27 6.92
C THR A 193 -8.63 13.93 7.03
N ARG A 194 -8.19 12.74 6.59
CA ARG A 194 -6.78 12.38 6.64
C ARG A 194 -6.01 13.19 5.61
N ARG A 195 -4.89 13.80 6.02
CA ARG A 195 -4.04 14.72 5.22
C ARG A 195 -4.68 16.10 4.99
N GLN A 196 -5.65 16.48 5.83
CA GLN A 196 -6.21 17.82 5.85
C GLN A 196 -5.75 18.53 7.13
N ASP A 197 -5.68 19.86 7.07
CA ASP A 197 -5.61 20.66 8.29
C ASP A 197 -6.95 20.57 9.03
N THR A 198 -6.90 20.65 10.37
CA THR A 198 -8.09 20.51 11.22
C THR A 198 -9.23 21.44 10.82
N GLN A 199 -8.91 22.64 10.33
CA GLN A 199 -9.88 23.64 9.88
C GLN A 199 -10.65 23.22 8.62
N GLU A 200 -10.08 22.36 7.79
CA GLU A 200 -10.73 21.87 6.56
C GLU A 200 -11.52 20.58 6.78
N HIS A 201 -11.53 20.01 7.99
CA HIS A 201 -12.18 18.72 8.26
C HIS A 201 -13.66 18.69 7.91
N ASP A 202 -14.42 19.73 8.28
CA ASP A 202 -15.85 19.76 8.00
C ASP A 202 -16.13 19.92 6.52
N ARG A 203 -15.31 20.70 5.82
CA ARG A 203 -15.36 20.83 4.36
C ARG A 203 -15.04 19.51 3.66
N ALA A 204 -14.00 18.80 4.10
CA ALA A 204 -13.64 17.50 3.55
C ALA A 204 -14.77 16.47 3.74
N LYS A 205 -15.46 16.48 4.89
CA LYS A 205 -16.63 15.63 5.13
C LYS A 205 -17.80 15.99 4.21
N LEU A 206 -18.07 17.27 3.99
CA LEU A 206 -19.12 17.70 3.05
C LEU A 206 -18.83 17.24 1.62
N ILE A 207 -17.57 17.33 1.17
CA ILE A 207 -17.16 16.82 -0.15
C ILE A 207 -17.33 15.30 -0.22
N ALA A 208 -16.94 14.58 0.84
CA ALA A 208 -17.16 13.14 0.93
C ALA A 208 -18.65 12.79 0.87
N ASP A 209 -19.51 13.50 1.60
CA ASP A 209 -20.95 13.28 1.59
C ASP A 209 -21.53 13.54 0.18
N SER A 210 -21.03 14.55 -0.52
CA SER A 210 -21.41 14.81 -1.91
C SER A 210 -20.98 13.69 -2.86
N PHE A 211 -19.80 13.10 -2.66
CA PHE A 211 -19.38 11.91 -3.40
C PHE A 211 -20.31 10.72 -3.11
N LEU A 212 -20.67 10.54 -1.84
CA LEU A 212 -21.49 9.42 -1.37
C LEU A 212 -22.95 9.48 -1.81
N ALA A 213 -23.45 10.64 -2.26
CA ALA A 213 -24.79 10.78 -2.81
C ALA A 213 -24.98 9.97 -4.11
N ASP A 214 -23.95 9.89 -4.95
CA ASP A 214 -23.89 8.99 -6.10
C ASP A 214 -22.43 8.55 -6.35
N PRO A 215 -21.98 7.46 -5.71
CA PRO A 215 -20.60 6.99 -5.83
C PRO A 215 -20.24 6.57 -7.26
N SER A 216 -21.20 6.04 -8.03
CA SER A 216 -20.94 5.53 -9.38
C SER A 216 -20.64 6.69 -10.33
N GLN A 217 -21.51 7.69 -10.38
CA GLN A 217 -21.29 8.88 -11.19
C GLN A 217 -20.08 9.68 -10.69
N SER A 218 -19.89 9.79 -9.38
CA SER A 218 -18.74 10.51 -8.82
C SER A 218 -17.42 9.86 -9.17
N LEU A 219 -17.38 8.53 -9.23
CA LEU A 219 -16.21 7.78 -9.65
C LEU A 219 -15.92 7.94 -11.16
N GLU A 220 -16.95 8.00 -12.01
CA GLU A 220 -16.77 8.31 -13.45
C GLU A 220 -16.06 9.65 -13.65
N ARG A 221 -16.44 10.69 -12.90
CA ARG A 221 -15.76 11.99 -12.92
C ARG A 221 -14.29 11.92 -12.50
N ILE A 222 -13.95 11.05 -11.54
CA ILE A 222 -12.55 10.80 -11.19
C ILE A 222 -11.82 10.18 -12.37
N TYR A 223 -12.43 9.22 -13.07
CA TYR A 223 -11.83 8.54 -14.21
C TYR A 223 -11.69 9.40 -15.47
N ASP A 224 -12.50 10.44 -15.61
CA ASP A 224 -12.32 11.46 -16.65
C ASP A 224 -11.03 12.26 -16.45
N ILE A 225 -10.59 12.43 -15.20
CA ILE A 225 -9.35 13.15 -14.84
C ILE A 225 -8.17 12.18 -14.74
N VAL A 226 -8.34 11.05 -14.06
CA VAL A 226 -7.35 10.01 -13.83
C VAL A 226 -7.70 8.80 -14.68
N PRO A 227 -7.20 8.71 -15.92
CA PRO A 227 -7.62 7.65 -16.81
C PRO A 227 -7.20 6.28 -16.28
N LYS A 228 -8.01 5.25 -16.51
CA LYS A 228 -7.70 3.87 -16.09
C LYS A 228 -6.36 3.36 -16.64
N SER A 229 -5.92 3.87 -17.79
CA SER A 229 -4.59 3.57 -18.34
C SER A 229 -3.45 4.02 -17.42
N ALA A 230 -3.61 5.12 -16.67
CA ALA A 230 -2.62 5.55 -15.67
C ALA A 230 -2.48 4.52 -14.55
N LEU A 231 -3.59 3.92 -14.10
CA LEU A 231 -3.56 2.85 -13.09
C LEU A 231 -2.90 1.56 -13.63
N VAL A 232 -3.09 1.27 -14.92
CA VAL A 232 -2.40 0.15 -15.58
C VAL A 232 -0.90 0.39 -15.65
N SER A 233 -0.47 1.59 -16.09
CA SER A 233 0.95 1.97 -16.12
C SER A 233 1.59 1.98 -14.73
N TYR A 234 0.83 2.40 -13.72
CA TYR A 234 1.21 2.32 -12.31
C TYR A 234 1.50 0.88 -11.87
N ARG A 235 0.57 -0.07 -12.14
CA ARG A 235 0.77 -1.49 -11.82
C ARG A 235 1.97 -2.09 -12.58
N GLN A 236 2.14 -1.74 -13.85
CA GLN A 236 3.28 -2.19 -14.67
C GLN A 236 4.61 -1.70 -14.12
N THR A 237 4.68 -0.43 -13.70
CA THR A 237 5.87 0.16 -13.10
C THR A 237 6.25 -0.56 -11.81
N ILE A 238 5.26 -0.85 -10.95
CA ILE A 238 5.50 -1.61 -9.72
C ILE A 238 6.11 -2.97 -10.05
N ALA A 239 5.51 -3.71 -10.99
CA ALA A 239 6.00 -5.03 -11.36
C ALA A 239 7.44 -4.99 -11.88
N GLN A 240 7.78 -4.01 -12.70
CA GLN A 240 9.13 -3.84 -13.25
C GLN A 240 10.15 -3.49 -12.17
N GLU A 241 9.89 -2.45 -11.38
CA GLU A 241 10.85 -1.97 -10.37
C GLU A 241 11.00 -2.95 -9.21
N TRP A 242 9.89 -3.52 -8.74
CA TRP A 242 9.95 -4.55 -7.71
C TRP A 242 10.73 -5.77 -8.19
N ALA A 243 10.46 -6.27 -9.40
CA ALA A 243 11.18 -7.42 -9.94
C ALA A 243 12.67 -7.14 -10.11
N ARG A 244 13.05 -5.93 -10.53
CA ARG A 244 14.44 -5.50 -10.64
C ARG A 244 15.13 -5.58 -9.27
N ILE A 245 14.58 -4.92 -8.25
CA ILE A 245 15.16 -4.88 -6.90
C ILE A 245 15.19 -6.28 -6.27
N VAL A 246 14.11 -7.05 -6.38
CA VAL A 246 14.00 -8.38 -5.75
C VAL A 246 14.91 -9.41 -6.43
N ARG A 247 15.17 -9.30 -7.75
CA ARG A 247 16.14 -10.16 -8.43
C ARG A 247 17.59 -9.89 -8.00
N GLU A 248 17.91 -8.66 -7.64
CA GLU A 248 19.22 -8.29 -7.10
C GLU A 248 19.33 -8.69 -5.62
N TYR A 249 18.23 -8.59 -4.87
CA TYR A 249 18.17 -8.86 -3.45
C TYR A 249 18.17 -10.37 -3.10
N LEU A 250 17.27 -11.14 -3.71
CA LEU A 250 17.12 -12.57 -3.40
C LEU A 250 18.12 -13.44 -4.19
N PRO A 251 18.66 -14.50 -3.56
CA PRO A 251 19.56 -15.44 -4.23
C PRO A 251 18.90 -16.27 -5.35
#